data_AF-A0A955CJ99-F1
#
_entry.id   AF-A0A955CJ99-F1
#
_cell.length_a   1.000
_cell.length_b   1.000
_cell.length_c   1.000
_cell.angle_alpha   90.00
_cell.angle_beta   90.00
_cell.angle_gamma   90.00
#
_symmetry.space_group_name_H-M   'P 1'
#
loop_
_entity.id
_entity.type
_entity.pdbx_description
1 polymer ?
#
loop_
_entity_poly.entity_id
_entity_poly.type
_entity_poly.pdbx_seq_one_letter_code
_entity_poly.pdbx_strand_id
1 'polypeptide(L)'
;MNGQWRITGDPSRRGFSLLEVSLVAALMSLLMLMLASTWASFGRSLRDTMVRCRVAQEANLVVAALNRDLGGQLPDDLLGHVAAGRMVGTMVVDGEKLMICYDGAVPNDVADWATPDIVCTYELADGKLLRSNQFLGTSVIVSDAVSSFLPTEVASGLRVEFTVSYRDLSKTFTLIAEEP
;
A
#
# COMPACT_ATOMS: atom_id res chain seq x y z
N MET A 1 -12.00 -62.06 64.37
CA MET A 1 -12.31 -60.88 63.53
C MET A 1 -11.00 -60.27 63.07
N ASN A 2 -10.72 -60.26 61.77
CA ASN A 2 -9.99 -59.19 61.07
C ASN A 2 -9.91 -59.55 59.58
N GLY A 3 -10.63 -58.75 58.79
CA GLY A 3 -10.99 -59.02 57.40
C GLY A 3 -9.84 -58.75 56.44
N GLN A 4 -9.71 -59.68 55.50
CA GLN A 4 -8.77 -59.70 54.40
C GLN A 4 -9.40 -58.93 53.22
N TRP A 5 -8.93 -57.72 52.93
CA TRP A 5 -9.32 -57.01 51.71
C TRP A 5 -8.32 -57.35 50.60
N ARG A 6 -8.70 -58.31 49.74
CA ARG A 6 -7.99 -58.62 48.50
C ARG A 6 -8.48 -57.61 47.44
N ILE A 7 -7.66 -56.62 47.13
CA ILE A 7 -7.86 -55.79 45.94
C ILE A 7 -7.47 -56.65 44.74
N THR A 8 -8.45 -57.28 44.09
CA THR A 8 -8.28 -57.88 42.77
C THR A 8 -8.20 -56.75 41.75
N GLY A 9 -7.01 -56.21 41.53
CA GLY A 9 -6.72 -55.48 40.30
C GLY A 9 -6.64 -56.50 39.17
N ASP A 10 -7.64 -56.52 38.29
CA ASP A 10 -7.55 -57.25 37.04
C ASP A 10 -6.51 -56.54 36.15
N PRO A 11 -5.35 -57.14 35.85
CA PRO A 11 -4.38 -56.53 34.96
C PRO A 11 -4.78 -56.85 33.52
N SER A 12 -5.97 -56.43 33.10
CA SER A 12 -6.31 -56.36 31.68
C SER A 12 -5.60 -55.16 31.07
N ARG A 13 -4.25 -55.21 31.06
CA ARG A 13 -3.43 -54.42 30.15
C ARG A 13 -3.70 -54.93 28.74
N ARG A 14 -4.79 -54.46 28.14
CA ARG A 14 -5.06 -54.62 26.72
C ARG A 14 -4.00 -53.81 25.96
N GLY A 15 -2.88 -54.46 25.65
CA GLY A 15 -1.90 -53.91 24.73
C GLY A 15 -2.57 -53.70 23.36
N PHE A 16 -2.29 -52.58 22.73
CA PHE A 16 -2.70 -52.33 21.35
C PHE A 16 -2.20 -53.46 20.45
N SER A 17 -3.06 -53.98 19.58
CA SER A 17 -2.62 -54.97 18.60
C SER A 17 -1.69 -54.32 17.57
N LEU A 18 -0.70 -55.05 17.04
CA LEU A 18 0.19 -54.55 15.99
C LEU A 18 -0.58 -53.98 14.78
N LEU A 19 -1.73 -54.58 14.48
CA LEU A 19 -2.62 -54.12 13.41
C LEU A 19 -3.16 -52.72 13.71
N GLU A 20 -3.60 -52.48 14.94
CA GLU A 20 -4.16 -51.19 15.36
C GLU A 20 -3.10 -50.08 15.33
N VAL A 21 -1.86 -50.38 15.77
CA VAL A 21 -0.74 -49.44 15.67
C VAL A 21 -0.41 -49.13 14.21
N SER A 22 -0.41 -50.14 13.34
CA SER A 22 -0.17 -49.94 11.90
C SER A 22 -1.26 -49.10 11.24
N LEU A 23 -2.52 -49.30 11.63
CA LEU A 23 -3.66 -48.57 11.12
C LEU A 23 -3.64 -47.11 11.57
N VAL A 24 -3.31 -46.85 12.85
CA VAL A 24 -3.12 -45.49 13.36
C VAL A 24 -1.96 -44.80 12.65
N ALA A 25 -0.82 -45.47 12.45
CA ALA A 25 0.31 -44.90 11.73
C ALA A 25 -0.05 -44.54 10.28
N ALA A 26 -0.77 -45.42 9.58
CA ALA A 26 -1.26 -45.16 8.24
C ALA A 26 -2.23 -43.97 8.20
N LEU A 27 -3.21 -43.92 9.10
CA LEU A 27 -4.16 -42.80 9.20
C LEU A 27 -3.47 -41.48 9.53
N MET A 28 -2.50 -41.50 10.46
CA MET A 28 -1.73 -40.30 10.81
C MET A 28 -0.87 -39.82 9.64
N SER A 29 -0.29 -40.72 8.86
CA SER A 29 0.47 -40.36 7.66
C SER A 29 -0.43 -39.71 6.60
N LEU A 30 -1.62 -40.25 6.38
CA LEU A 30 -2.61 -39.68 5.47
C LEU A 30 -3.06 -38.30 5.94
N LEU A 31 -3.34 -38.15 7.24
CA LEU A 31 -3.73 -36.89 7.85
C LEU A 31 -2.62 -35.83 7.69
N MET A 32 -1.36 -36.19 7.93
CA MET A 32 -0.24 -35.28 7.73
C MET A 32 -0.10 -34.83 6.26
N LEU A 33 -0.31 -35.73 5.30
CA LEU A 33 -0.31 -35.38 3.87
C LEU A 33 -1.48 -34.44 3.52
N MET A 34 -2.67 -34.66 4.07
CA MET A 34 -3.81 -33.78 3.89
C MET A 34 -3.58 -32.40 4.52
N LEU A 35 -3.01 -32.32 5.72
CA LEU A 35 -2.67 -31.03 6.34
C LEU A 35 -1.60 -30.29 5.54
N ALA A 36 -0.55 -30.98 5.08
CA ALA A 36 0.54 -30.37 4.32
C ALA A 36 0.03 -29.78 2.98
N SER A 37 -0.80 -30.52 2.25
CA SER A 37 -1.40 -30.04 0.99
C SER A 37 -2.36 -28.88 1.22
N THR A 38 -3.17 -28.95 2.28
CA THR A 38 -4.09 -27.88 2.68
C THR A 38 -3.32 -26.61 3.03
N TRP A 39 -2.25 -26.72 3.81
CA TRP A 39 -1.38 -25.59 4.18
C TRP A 39 -0.71 -24.96 2.95
N ALA A 40 -0.20 -25.78 2.03
CA ALA A 40 0.40 -25.29 0.79
C ALA A 40 -0.59 -24.49 -0.06
N SER A 41 -1.85 -24.93 -0.11
CA SER A 41 -2.93 -24.23 -0.82
C SER A 41 -3.25 -22.88 -0.17
N PHE A 42 -3.48 -22.87 1.15
CA PHE A 42 -3.78 -21.64 1.88
C PHE A 42 -2.62 -20.65 1.86
N GLY A 43 -1.38 -21.11 1.98
CA GLY A 43 -0.19 -20.25 1.98
C GLY A 43 -0.04 -19.46 0.66
N ARG A 44 -0.35 -20.09 -0.48
CA ARG A 44 -0.32 -19.41 -1.79
C ARG A 44 -1.42 -18.35 -1.89
N SER A 45 -2.64 -18.70 -1.49
CA SER A 45 -3.80 -17.78 -1.53
C SER A 45 -3.60 -16.56 -0.63
N LEU A 46 -3.11 -16.78 0.60
CA LEU A 46 -2.80 -15.70 1.54
C LEU A 46 -1.70 -14.79 0.99
N ARG A 47 -0.64 -15.36 0.39
CA ARG A 47 0.44 -14.57 -0.22
C ARG A 47 -0.06 -13.72 -1.38
N ASP A 48 -0.87 -14.27 -2.29
CA ASP A 48 -1.46 -13.51 -3.40
C ASP A 48 -2.33 -12.35 -2.88
N THR A 49 -3.16 -12.63 -1.87
CA THR A 49 -4.00 -11.61 -1.24
C THR A 49 -3.18 -10.49 -0.62
N MET A 50 -2.13 -10.81 0.14
CA MET A 50 -1.23 -9.80 0.72
C MET A 50 -0.55 -8.92 -0.34
N VAL A 51 -0.10 -9.53 -1.44
CA VAL A 51 0.53 -8.80 -2.55
C VAL A 51 -0.46 -7.83 -3.18
N ARG A 52 -1.69 -8.28 -3.46
CA ARG A 52 -2.76 -7.42 -4.00
C ARG A 52 -3.15 -6.30 -3.05
N CYS A 53 -3.26 -6.59 -1.75
CA CYS A 53 -3.55 -5.58 -0.73
C CYS A 53 -2.43 -4.52 -0.67
N ARG A 54 -1.16 -4.93 -0.74
CA ARG A 54 -0.04 -3.98 -0.75
C ARG A 54 -0.08 -3.06 -1.97
N VAL A 55 -0.26 -3.62 -3.17
CA VAL A 55 -0.38 -2.81 -4.41
C VAL A 55 -1.55 -1.83 -4.31
N ALA A 56 -2.71 -2.27 -3.80
CA ALA A 56 -3.86 -1.40 -3.63
C ALA A 56 -3.62 -0.29 -2.59
N GLN A 57 -2.96 -0.61 -1.47
CA GLN A 57 -2.63 0.37 -0.45
C GLN A 57 -1.68 1.45 -0.98
N GLU A 58 -0.63 1.06 -1.69
CA GLU A 58 0.34 1.97 -2.29
C GLU A 58 -0.33 2.88 -3.32
N ALA A 59 -1.17 2.31 -4.20
CA ALA A 59 -1.95 3.10 -5.15
C ALA A 59 -2.87 4.11 -4.44
N ASN A 60 -3.52 3.70 -3.34
CA ASN A 60 -4.37 4.59 -2.56
C ASN A 60 -3.58 5.72 -1.89
N LEU A 61 -2.34 5.49 -1.46
CA LEU A 61 -1.49 6.55 -0.91
C LEU A 61 -1.14 7.59 -1.98
N VAL A 62 -0.77 7.14 -3.18
CA VAL A 62 -0.50 8.03 -4.32
C VAL A 62 -1.73 8.85 -4.67
N VAL A 63 -2.89 8.19 -4.83
CA VAL A 63 -4.16 8.87 -5.15
C VAL A 63 -4.56 9.84 -4.04
N ALA A 64 -4.42 9.47 -2.77
CA ALA A 64 -4.76 10.35 -1.66
C ALA A 64 -3.87 11.59 -1.61
N ALA A 65 -2.56 11.44 -1.85
CA ALA A 65 -1.63 12.57 -1.90
C ALA A 65 -1.93 13.51 -3.08
N LEU A 66 -2.13 12.96 -4.28
CA LEU A 66 -2.47 13.74 -5.47
C LEU A 66 -3.83 14.43 -5.30
N ASN A 67 -4.87 13.74 -4.82
CA ASN A 67 -6.18 14.36 -4.59
C ASN A 67 -6.12 15.48 -3.54
N ARG A 68 -5.28 15.32 -2.52
CA ARG A 68 -5.10 16.33 -1.49
C ARG A 68 -4.48 17.60 -2.07
N ASP A 69 -3.48 17.45 -2.92
CA ASP A 69 -2.77 18.58 -3.52
C ASP A 69 -3.55 19.21 -4.69
N LEU A 70 -4.16 18.40 -5.55
CA LEU A 70 -4.99 18.85 -6.68
C LEU A 70 -6.38 19.31 -6.22
N GLY A 71 -6.70 19.24 -4.94
CA GLY A 71 -7.95 19.70 -4.34
C GLY A 71 -8.13 21.23 -4.30
N GLY A 72 -7.18 21.99 -4.85
CA GLY A 72 -7.30 23.44 -5.05
C GLY A 72 -6.75 24.32 -3.92
N GLN A 73 -6.32 23.74 -2.80
CA GLN A 73 -5.69 24.46 -1.68
C GLN A 73 -4.47 23.71 -1.14
N LEU A 74 -3.47 24.47 -0.68
CA LEU A 74 -2.25 23.93 -0.10
C LEU A 74 -2.59 23.22 1.24
N PRO A 75 -2.33 21.92 1.37
CA PRO A 75 -2.73 21.16 2.56
C PRO A 75 -1.81 21.33 3.76
N ASP A 76 -0.66 22.01 3.58
CA ASP A 76 0.35 22.18 4.62
C ASP A 76 0.12 23.47 5.46
N ASP A 77 -0.89 24.28 5.13
CA ASP A 77 -1.30 25.42 5.96
C ASP A 77 -2.18 24.97 7.13
N LEU A 78 -1.59 24.87 8.32
CA LEU A 78 -2.29 24.56 9.57
C LEU A 78 -3.19 25.71 10.07
N LEU A 79 -3.04 26.93 9.51
CA LEU A 79 -3.73 28.13 9.98
C LEU A 79 -5.00 28.48 9.19
N GLY A 80 -5.25 27.80 8.05
CA GLY A 80 -6.50 27.88 7.30
C GLY A 80 -6.75 29.25 6.66
N HIS A 81 -5.71 29.93 6.16
CA HIS A 81 -5.87 31.20 5.48
C HIS A 81 -6.40 30.99 4.06
N VAL A 82 -7.73 31.17 3.90
CA VAL A 82 -8.51 30.87 2.68
C VAL A 82 -7.98 31.49 1.38
N ALA A 83 -7.21 32.58 1.45
CA ALA A 83 -6.69 33.30 0.27
C ALA A 83 -5.24 32.94 -0.09
N ALA A 84 -4.43 32.47 0.86
CA ALA A 84 -3.05 32.06 0.59
C ALA A 84 -3.03 30.54 0.35
N GLY A 85 -2.21 30.08 -0.59
CA GLY A 85 -2.13 28.66 -0.92
C GLY A 85 -3.25 28.14 -1.82
N ARG A 86 -3.98 29.01 -2.53
CA ARG A 86 -4.87 28.57 -3.62
C ARG A 86 -4.03 27.98 -4.75
N MET A 87 -4.45 26.87 -5.34
CA MET A 87 -3.79 26.32 -6.53
C MET A 87 -4.00 27.24 -7.72
N VAL A 88 -2.91 27.68 -8.35
CA VAL A 88 -2.92 28.62 -9.49
C VAL A 88 -2.42 27.98 -10.79
N GLY A 89 -1.78 26.81 -10.70
CA GLY A 89 -1.35 26.10 -11.91
C GLY A 89 -0.75 24.73 -11.64
N THR A 90 -0.72 23.93 -12.69
CA THR A 90 0.00 22.65 -12.76
C THR A 90 0.88 22.66 -14.00
N MET A 91 2.08 22.11 -13.92
CA MET A 91 2.92 21.90 -15.10
C MET A 91 3.60 20.54 -15.05
N VAL A 92 3.89 20.00 -16.24
CA VAL A 92 4.72 18.81 -16.40
C VAL A 92 6.11 19.19 -16.88
N VAL A 93 7.13 18.82 -16.10
CA VAL A 93 8.53 19.07 -16.45
C VAL A 93 9.18 17.78 -16.95
N ASP A 94 9.74 17.86 -18.15
CA ASP A 94 10.44 16.77 -18.87
C ASP A 94 9.62 15.48 -19.04
N GLY A 95 8.29 15.52 -18.81
CA GLY A 95 7.41 14.34 -18.86
C GLY A 95 7.53 13.40 -17.65
N GLU A 96 8.36 13.72 -16.66
CA GLU A 96 8.66 12.86 -15.52
C GLU A 96 8.30 13.48 -14.17
N LYS A 97 8.20 14.82 -14.12
CA LYS A 97 7.88 15.55 -12.90
C LYS A 97 6.57 16.30 -13.05
N LEU A 98 5.79 16.32 -11.97
CA LEU A 98 4.61 17.14 -11.86
C LEU A 98 4.89 18.25 -10.85
N MET A 99 4.74 19.49 -11.26
CA MET A 99 4.81 20.65 -10.39
C MET A 99 3.42 21.24 -10.22
N ILE A 100 3.06 21.56 -8.98
CA ILE A 100 1.81 22.20 -8.60
C ILE A 100 2.16 23.51 -7.91
N CYS A 101 1.63 24.61 -8.45
CA CYS A 101 1.87 25.96 -7.96
C CYS A 101 0.69 26.41 -7.11
N TYR A 102 1.00 26.91 -5.92
CA TYR A 102 0.05 27.54 -5.02
C TYR A 102 0.45 28.98 -4.77
N ASP A 103 -0.55 29.85 -4.78
CA ASP A 103 -0.37 31.28 -4.57
C ASP A 103 0.25 31.55 -3.19
N GLY A 104 1.18 32.49 -3.13
CA GLY A 104 1.94 32.82 -1.94
C GLY A 104 1.16 33.65 -0.91
N ALA A 105 1.92 34.30 -0.02
CA ALA A 105 1.37 35.21 0.99
C ALA A 105 0.77 36.51 0.39
N VAL A 106 1.12 36.85 -0.85
CA VAL A 106 0.57 38.00 -1.59
C VAL A 106 -0.13 37.46 -2.83
N PRO A 107 -1.44 37.18 -2.76
CA PRO A 107 -2.15 36.54 -3.85
C PRO A 107 -2.17 37.38 -5.11
N ASN A 108 -1.76 36.80 -6.24
CA ASN A 108 -1.84 37.42 -7.56
C ASN A 108 -2.60 36.58 -8.60
N ASP A 109 -3.05 35.38 -8.23
CA ASP A 109 -3.72 34.40 -9.11
C ASP A 109 -2.89 34.02 -10.36
N VAL A 110 -1.57 34.17 -10.31
CA VAL A 110 -0.64 33.85 -11.40
C VAL A 110 0.38 32.83 -10.89
N ALA A 111 0.63 31.80 -11.69
CA ALA A 111 1.68 30.82 -11.36
C ALA A 111 3.06 31.39 -11.68
N ASP A 112 3.78 31.86 -10.65
CA ASP A 112 5.12 32.43 -10.77
C ASP A 112 6.22 31.36 -10.67
N TRP A 113 5.88 30.14 -10.22
CA TRP A 113 6.77 28.97 -10.14
C TRP A 113 8.05 29.16 -9.32
N ALA A 114 8.07 30.19 -8.49
CA ALA A 114 9.16 30.58 -7.62
C ALA A 114 8.57 31.38 -6.45
N THR A 115 9.39 31.72 -5.46
CA THR A 115 8.97 32.66 -4.39
C THR A 115 8.43 33.95 -5.02
N PRO A 116 7.24 34.44 -4.64
CA PRO A 116 6.49 34.16 -3.41
C PRO A 116 5.62 32.90 -3.39
N ASP A 117 5.41 32.24 -4.52
CA ASP A 117 4.58 31.04 -4.63
C ASP A 117 5.20 29.83 -3.94
N ILE A 118 4.32 28.90 -3.59
CA ILE A 118 4.67 27.61 -3.02
C ILE A 118 4.53 26.58 -4.12
N VAL A 119 5.64 25.99 -4.54
CA VAL A 119 5.64 24.91 -5.52
C VAL A 119 5.85 23.58 -4.83
N CYS A 120 4.94 22.65 -5.09
CA CYS A 120 5.08 21.25 -4.72
C CYS A 120 5.47 20.44 -5.96
N THR A 121 6.51 19.61 -5.83
CA THR A 121 6.99 18.76 -6.94
C THR A 121 6.84 17.29 -6.59
N TYR A 122 6.20 16.55 -7.49
CA TYR A 122 6.15 15.10 -7.51
C TYR A 122 7.18 14.56 -8.49
N GLU A 123 8.03 13.66 -8.02
CA GLU A 123 9.02 12.98 -8.86
C GLU A 123 9.23 11.53 -8.42
N LEU A 124 9.55 10.68 -9.39
CA LEU A 124 9.91 9.29 -9.14
C LEU A 124 11.42 9.17 -8.94
N ALA A 125 11.85 8.71 -7.77
CA ALA A 125 13.25 8.46 -7.46
C ALA A 125 13.40 7.12 -6.74
N ASP A 126 14.32 6.26 -7.20
CA ASP A 126 14.61 4.96 -6.60
C ASP A 126 13.38 4.05 -6.39
N GLY A 127 12.40 4.12 -7.29
CA GLY A 127 11.14 3.36 -7.18
C GLY A 127 10.16 3.91 -6.15
N LYS A 128 10.40 5.14 -5.68
CA LYS A 128 9.58 5.84 -4.69
C LYS A 128 9.04 7.12 -5.30
N LEU A 129 7.75 7.37 -5.09
CA LEU A 129 7.17 8.66 -5.43
C LEU A 129 7.45 9.63 -4.28
N LEU A 130 8.19 10.68 -4.57
CA LEU A 130 8.51 11.75 -3.63
C LEU A 130 7.58 12.93 -3.89
N ARG A 131 7.17 13.59 -2.82
CA ARG A 131 6.54 14.92 -2.84
C ARG A 131 7.46 15.88 -2.10
N SER A 132 7.96 16.89 -2.79
CA SER A 132 8.74 17.97 -2.20
C SER A 132 7.95 19.26 -2.15
N ASN A 133 8.16 20.06 -1.10
CA ASN A 133 7.58 21.39 -0.94
C ASN A 133 8.73 22.40 -0.88
N GLN A 134 8.82 23.28 -1.87
CA GLN A 134 9.95 24.22 -1.99
C GLN A 134 10.01 25.21 -0.82
N PHE A 135 8.85 25.60 -0.29
CA PHE A 135 8.75 26.64 0.73
C PHE A 135 9.24 26.12 2.08
N LEU A 136 8.87 24.88 2.42
CA LEU A 136 9.33 24.23 3.65
C LEU A 136 10.69 23.54 3.49
N GLY A 137 11.16 23.35 2.26
CA GLY A 137 12.36 22.57 1.97
C GLY A 137 12.24 21.10 2.37
N THR A 138 11.00 20.59 2.48
CA THR A 138 10.71 19.22 2.91
C THR A 138 10.47 18.31 1.73
N SER A 139 10.88 17.05 1.86
CA SER A 139 10.54 15.97 0.91
C SER A 139 10.01 14.78 1.68
N VAL A 140 8.88 14.26 1.23
CA VAL A 140 8.15 13.15 1.85
C VAL A 140 7.97 12.05 0.82
N ILE A 141 8.23 10.81 1.24
CA ILE A 141 7.92 9.63 0.44
C ILE A 141 6.41 9.41 0.50
N VAL A 142 5.75 9.48 -0.66
CA VAL A 142 4.31 9.23 -0.82
C VAL A 142 4.03 7.73 -0.92
N SER A 143 4.85 7.03 -1.71
CA SER A 143 4.73 5.59 -1.91
C SER A 143 6.10 4.98 -2.23
N ASP A 144 6.33 3.76 -1.75
CA ASP A 144 7.61 3.03 -1.87
C ASP A 144 7.62 2.01 -3.02
N ALA A 145 6.53 1.90 -3.78
CA ALA A 145 6.33 0.79 -4.73
C ALA A 145 5.89 1.29 -6.12
N VAL A 146 6.30 2.49 -6.50
CA VAL A 146 5.97 3.08 -7.80
C VAL A 146 7.08 2.75 -8.78
N SER A 147 6.75 2.08 -9.88
CA SER A 147 7.70 1.72 -10.93
C SER A 147 7.66 2.66 -12.14
N SER A 148 6.55 3.35 -12.34
CA SER A 148 6.43 4.40 -13.35
C SER A 148 5.54 5.53 -12.84
N PHE A 149 5.86 6.76 -13.24
CA PHE A 149 5.07 7.95 -13.00
C PHE A 149 5.19 8.85 -14.23
N LEU A 150 4.07 9.00 -14.95
CA LEU A 150 3.98 9.64 -16.24
C LEU A 150 2.85 10.68 -16.18
N PRO A 151 3.14 11.88 -15.68
CA PRO A 151 2.22 13.00 -15.78
C PRO A 151 2.19 13.51 -17.23
N THR A 152 1.02 13.90 -17.71
CA THR A 152 0.79 14.37 -19.07
C THR A 152 -0.28 15.46 -19.05
N GLU A 153 0.02 16.59 -19.64
CA GLU A 153 -0.96 17.66 -19.84
C GLU A 153 -1.94 17.26 -20.95
N VAL A 154 -3.22 17.51 -20.68
CA VAL A 154 -4.33 17.26 -21.62
C VAL A 154 -5.14 18.54 -21.74
N ALA A 155 -5.89 18.70 -22.83
CA ALA A 155 -6.60 19.94 -23.13
C ALA A 155 -7.62 20.40 -22.06
N SER A 156 -8.00 19.53 -21.13
CA SER A 156 -8.94 19.80 -20.03
C SER A 156 -8.30 19.72 -18.64
N GLY A 157 -6.96 19.64 -18.55
CA GLY A 157 -6.23 19.60 -17.29
C GLY A 157 -5.05 18.61 -17.30
N LEU A 158 -4.97 17.77 -16.28
CA LEU A 158 -3.82 16.90 -16.04
C LEU A 158 -4.23 15.42 -16.02
N ARG A 159 -3.50 14.59 -16.75
CA ARG A 159 -3.55 13.13 -16.64
C ARG A 159 -2.29 12.63 -15.97
N VAL A 160 -2.42 11.86 -14.90
CA VAL A 160 -1.30 11.20 -14.24
C VAL A 160 -1.47 9.69 -14.38
N GLU A 161 -0.61 9.06 -15.17
CA GLU A 161 -0.52 7.60 -15.23
C GLU A 161 0.62 7.13 -14.33
N PHE A 162 0.37 6.15 -13.47
CA PHE A 162 1.41 5.59 -12.62
C PHE A 162 1.25 4.08 -12.45
N THR A 163 2.37 3.38 -12.37
CA THR A 163 2.39 1.94 -12.15
C THR A 163 2.90 1.64 -10.76
N VAL A 164 2.14 0.85 -10.01
CA VAL A 164 2.56 0.29 -8.72
C VAL A 164 2.98 -1.16 -8.94
N SER A 165 4.18 -1.50 -8.48
CA SER A 165 4.78 -2.83 -8.61
C SER A 165 5.23 -3.35 -7.25
N TYR A 166 4.74 -4.53 -6.88
CA TYR A 166 5.18 -5.22 -5.67
C TYR A 166 5.32 -6.72 -5.94
N ARG A 167 6.54 -7.23 -5.81
CA ARG A 167 6.93 -8.61 -6.16
C ARG A 167 6.57 -8.94 -7.62
N ASP A 168 5.66 -9.86 -7.83
CA ASP A 168 5.21 -10.42 -9.11
C ASP A 168 3.94 -9.75 -9.64
N LEU A 169 3.37 -8.79 -8.90
CA LEU A 169 2.19 -8.04 -9.31
C LEU A 169 2.54 -6.60 -9.67
N SER A 170 2.11 -6.16 -10.85
CA SER A 170 2.14 -4.76 -11.26
C SER A 170 0.77 -4.32 -11.74
N LYS A 171 0.36 -3.12 -11.37
CA LYS A 171 -0.88 -2.50 -11.83
C LYS A 171 -0.66 -1.04 -12.18
N THR A 172 -1.23 -0.63 -13.31
CA THR A 172 -1.24 0.76 -13.75
C THR A 172 -2.57 1.41 -13.40
N PHE A 173 -2.49 2.65 -12.94
CA PHE A 173 -3.62 3.49 -12.58
C PHE A 173 -3.51 4.80 -13.35
N THR A 174 -4.67 5.38 -13.67
CA THR A 174 -4.76 6.67 -14.34
C THR A 174 -5.64 7.57 -13.50
N LEU A 175 -5.10 8.73 -13.14
CA LEU A 175 -5.82 9.82 -12.50
C LEU A 175 -6.00 10.94 -13.52
N ILE A 176 -7.20 11.52 -13.56
CA ILE A 176 -7.51 12.67 -14.39
C ILE A 176 -7.99 13.76 -13.45
N ALA A 177 -7.30 14.89 -13.49
CA ALA A 177 -7.67 16.10 -12.78
C ALA A 177 -8.04 17.18 -13.81
N GLU A 178 -9.13 17.88 -13.53
CA GLU A 178 -9.52 19.05 -14.32
C GLU A 178 -8.74 20.28 -13.81
N GLU A 179 -8.44 21.21 -14.71
CA GLU A 179 -7.87 22.50 -14.31
C GLU A 179 -8.88 23.30 -13.46
N PRO A 180 -8.40 24.04 -12.44
CA PRO A 180 -9.24 24.81 -11.52
C PRO A 180 -9.87 26.07 -12.13
#